data_AF-A0A2P8FL81-F1
#
_entry.id   AF-A0A2P8FL81-F1
#
_cell.length_a   1.000
_cell.length_b   1.000
_cell.length_c   1.000
_cell.angle_alpha   90.00
_cell.angle_beta   90.00
_cell.angle_gamma   90.00
#
_symmetry.space_group_name_H-M   'P 1'
#
loop_
_entity.id
_entity.type
_entity.pdbx_description
1 polymer ?
#
loop_
_entity_poly.entity_id
_entity_poly.type
_entity_poly.pdbx_seq_one_letter_code
_entity_poly.pdbx_strand_id
1 'polypeptide(L)'
;MQATHQFDLVVSDNRYGLKIEGLKSVILTHQLQIMTGFGSTADSIMRRLHYRMLEKFDECWVVDEPENGGLAGALSHPRELPANSHYIGLLSQLLPPAGHVQNRHNTILVLLSGPEPMRSILEENMLQQAVLATNYHFHIIAGNPSGAARAHLPAHITYSTYARTRELADALIHARLVICRSGYSTLMDLAVFEKKALLIPTPGQSEQEYLAGHLQTQGIALSKRQEEVNLGKDITEALGYQGFTRKLAGRPDLMQVVLDNTLQKLENEAGLL
;
A
#
# COMPACT_ATOMS: atom_id res chain seq x y z
N MET A 1 -21.51 15.24 -17.03
CA MET A 1 -21.54 13.90 -16.42
C MET A 1 -22.74 13.73 -15.50
N GLN A 2 -22.91 14.50 -14.42
CA GLN A 2 -24.08 14.35 -13.54
C GLN A 2 -25.42 14.53 -14.28
N ALA A 3 -25.54 15.56 -15.11
CA ALA A 3 -26.75 15.79 -15.93
C ALA A 3 -27.09 14.65 -16.91
N THR A 4 -26.16 13.72 -17.14
CA THR A 4 -26.30 12.62 -18.11
C THR A 4 -26.44 11.26 -17.42
N HIS A 5 -25.71 11.04 -16.33
CA HIS A 5 -25.62 9.74 -15.66
C HIS A 5 -26.35 9.69 -14.30
N GLN A 6 -26.76 10.84 -13.75
CA GLN A 6 -27.57 10.96 -12.53
C GLN A 6 -27.02 10.11 -11.37
N PHE A 7 -25.79 10.38 -10.94
CA PHE A 7 -25.18 9.67 -9.81
C PHE A 7 -25.80 10.12 -8.50
N ASP A 8 -25.93 9.21 -7.54
CA ASP A 8 -26.44 9.49 -6.17
C ASP A 8 -25.31 9.74 -5.14
N LEU A 9 -24.08 9.35 -5.49
CA LEU A 9 -22.90 9.43 -4.62
C LEU A 9 -21.64 9.67 -5.45
N VAL A 10 -20.76 10.56 -4.97
CA VAL A 10 -19.40 10.74 -5.50
C VAL A 10 -18.40 10.17 -4.51
N VAL A 11 -17.57 9.24 -4.96
CA VAL A 11 -16.40 8.77 -4.19
C VAL A 11 -15.14 9.20 -4.94
N SER A 12 -14.28 9.93 -4.24
CA SER A 12 -13.02 10.46 -4.79
C SER A 12 -11.84 9.98 -3.95
N ASP A 13 -10.69 9.76 -4.59
CA ASP A 13 -9.39 9.65 -3.91
C ASP A 13 -8.75 11.03 -3.81
N ASN A 14 -7.42 11.15 -3.71
CA ASN A 14 -6.60 12.38 -3.61
C ASN A 14 -6.85 13.53 -4.63
N ARG A 15 -7.99 13.53 -5.33
CA ARG A 15 -8.59 14.54 -6.19
C ARG A 15 -9.64 15.36 -5.43
N TYR A 16 -9.18 16.24 -4.54
CA TYR A 16 -10.01 17.13 -3.71
C TYR A 16 -11.00 18.05 -4.46
N GLY A 17 -10.88 18.17 -5.78
CA GLY A 17 -11.82 18.90 -6.63
C GLY A 17 -12.99 18.07 -7.17
N LEU A 18 -13.00 16.76 -6.96
CA LEU A 18 -14.09 15.87 -7.38
C LEU A 18 -15.23 15.87 -6.35
N LYS A 19 -15.86 17.04 -6.21
CA LYS A 19 -17.07 17.23 -5.42
C LYS A 19 -18.16 17.84 -6.31
N ILE A 20 -19.40 17.40 -6.13
CA ILE A 20 -20.57 17.97 -6.80
C ILE A 20 -21.44 18.62 -5.73
N GLU A 21 -21.77 19.91 -5.90
CA GLU A 21 -22.66 20.61 -4.96
C GLU A 21 -24.05 19.98 -4.94
N GLY A 22 -24.61 19.81 -3.74
CA GLY A 22 -25.92 19.18 -3.54
C GLY A 22 -25.93 17.66 -3.64
N LEU A 23 -24.78 17.01 -3.88
CA LEU A 23 -24.65 15.56 -3.91
C LEU A 23 -23.69 15.06 -2.84
N LYS A 24 -24.07 13.99 -2.13
CA LYS A 24 -23.22 13.33 -1.14
C LYS A 24 -21.88 12.97 -1.78
N SER A 25 -20.80 13.43 -1.16
CA SER A 25 -19.43 13.32 -1.67
C SER A 25 -18.50 12.80 -0.58
N VAL A 26 -17.72 11.77 -0.92
CA VAL A 26 -16.80 11.06 -0.04
C VAL A 26 -15.38 11.21 -0.56
N ILE A 27 -14.43 11.45 0.35
CA ILE A 27 -12.99 11.45 0.07
C ILE A 27 -12.32 10.23 0.71
N LEU A 28 -11.52 9.49 -0.05
CA LEU A 28 -10.70 8.36 0.40
C LEU A 28 -9.26 8.82 0.64
N THR A 29 -8.70 8.51 1.81
CA THR A 29 -7.29 8.79 2.11
C THR A 29 -6.73 7.86 3.17
N HIS A 30 -5.44 7.49 3.08
CA HIS A 30 -4.67 6.85 4.16
C HIS A 30 -3.70 7.85 4.84
N GLN A 31 -3.80 9.13 4.48
CA GLN A 31 -2.86 10.16 4.90
C GLN A 31 -3.62 11.34 5.49
N LEU A 32 -4.05 11.23 6.74
CA LEU A 32 -4.62 12.37 7.48
C LEU A 32 -3.52 13.35 7.92
N GLN A 33 -2.36 12.85 8.33
CA GLN A 33 -1.19 13.65 8.69
C GLN A 33 -0.24 13.78 7.50
N ILE A 34 0.03 15.02 7.09
CA ILE A 34 1.10 15.32 6.13
C ILE A 34 2.43 15.39 6.89
N MET A 35 3.41 14.61 6.46
CA MET A 35 4.79 14.65 6.98
C MET A 35 5.67 15.40 5.99
N THR A 36 5.89 16.67 6.29
CA THR A 36 6.62 17.60 5.40
C THR A 36 8.12 17.43 5.47
N GLY A 37 8.64 16.83 6.55
CA GLY A 37 10.08 16.74 6.82
C GLY A 37 10.70 18.04 7.36
N PHE A 38 9.92 19.12 7.50
CA PHE A 38 10.39 20.44 7.98
C PHE A 38 10.05 20.71 9.46
N GLY A 39 9.63 19.68 10.20
CA GLY A 39 9.35 19.73 11.63
C GLY A 39 7.86 19.85 11.99
N SER A 40 7.57 19.62 13.27
CA SER A 40 6.20 19.46 13.78
C SER A 40 5.30 20.69 13.60
N THR A 41 5.87 21.90 13.58
CA THR A 41 5.11 23.13 13.33
C THR A 41 4.61 23.21 11.89
N ALA A 42 5.48 22.90 10.91
CA ALA A 42 5.11 22.87 9.50
C ALA A 42 4.06 21.78 9.24
N ASP A 43 4.25 20.60 9.83
CA ASP A 43 3.31 19.49 9.76
C ASP A 43 1.93 19.84 10.35
N SER A 44 1.88 20.62 11.43
CA SER A 44 0.63 21.08 12.05
C SER A 44 -0.11 22.11 11.18
N ILE A 45 0.61 23.05 10.58
CA ILE A 45 0.03 24.03 9.64
C ILE A 45 -0.53 23.32 8.42
N MET A 46 0.26 22.40 7.84
CA MET A 46 -0.17 21.61 6.68
C MET A 46 -1.37 20.72 7.02
N ARG A 47 -1.41 20.11 8.22
CA ARG A 47 -2.59 19.35 8.67
C ARG A 47 -3.84 20.22 8.70
N ARG A 48 -3.78 21.43 9.26
CA ARG A 48 -4.94 22.33 9.32
C ARG A 48 -5.45 22.72 7.93
N LEU A 49 -4.54 23.00 7.00
CA LEU A 49 -4.90 23.30 5.61
C LEU A 49 -5.52 22.08 4.93
N HIS A 50 -4.92 20.90 5.15
CA HIS A 50 -5.42 19.64 4.63
C HIS A 50 -6.83 19.31 5.15
N TYR A 51 -7.08 19.52 6.45
CA TYR A 51 -8.39 19.24 7.06
C TYR A 51 -9.46 20.17 6.51
N ARG A 52 -9.15 21.45 6.25
CA ARG A 52 -10.07 22.35 5.54
C ARG A 52 -10.43 21.86 4.14
N MET A 53 -9.63 20.98 3.53
CA MET A 53 -9.96 20.36 2.24
C MET A 53 -10.77 19.08 2.44
N LEU A 54 -10.41 18.23 3.40
CA LEU A 54 -11.14 16.99 3.73
C LEU A 54 -12.56 17.27 4.27
N GLU A 55 -12.72 18.28 5.11
CA GLU A 55 -13.99 18.66 5.74
C GLU A 55 -14.96 19.36 4.77
N LYS A 56 -14.55 19.59 3.51
CA LYS A 56 -15.48 20.00 2.44
C LYS A 56 -16.31 18.83 1.93
N PHE A 57 -15.88 17.59 2.15
CA PHE A 57 -16.61 16.39 1.79
C PHE A 57 -17.58 16.03 2.92
N ASP A 58 -18.67 15.35 2.57
CA ASP A 58 -19.66 14.91 3.54
C ASP A 58 -19.09 13.83 4.46
N GLU A 59 -18.21 12.97 3.93
CA GLU A 59 -17.49 11.95 4.69
C GLU A 59 -16.04 11.82 4.21
N CYS A 60 -15.14 11.50 5.13
CA CYS A 60 -13.74 11.18 4.89
C CYS A 60 -13.51 9.71 5.27
N TRP A 61 -13.34 8.84 4.28
CA TRP A 61 -13.09 7.42 4.52
C TRP A 61 -11.58 7.17 4.61
N VAL A 62 -11.14 6.81 5.81
CA VAL A 62 -9.74 6.52 6.12
C VAL A 62 -9.42 5.09 5.71
N VAL A 63 -8.58 4.94 4.70
CA VAL A 63 -8.11 3.65 4.19
C VAL A 63 -7.00 3.14 5.10
N ASP A 64 -7.36 2.71 6.31
CA ASP A 64 -6.49 2.02 7.26
C ASP A 64 -7.35 1.27 8.29
N GLU A 65 -6.72 0.42 9.10
CA GLU A 65 -7.41 -0.25 10.21
C GLU A 65 -7.59 0.68 11.42
N PRO A 66 -8.78 0.74 12.03
CA PRO A 66 -9.05 1.65 13.15
C PRO A 66 -8.25 1.32 14.43
N GLU A 67 -7.87 0.06 14.61
CA GLU A 67 -7.26 -0.45 15.84
C GLU A 67 -5.73 -0.43 15.78
N ASN A 68 -5.10 -0.25 16.94
CA ASN A 68 -3.64 -0.37 17.15
C ASN A 68 -2.76 0.54 16.25
N GLY A 69 -3.35 1.60 15.68
CA GLY A 69 -2.64 2.53 14.80
C GLY A 69 -2.49 2.05 13.36
N GLY A 70 -3.20 0.98 12.97
CA GLY A 70 -3.24 0.51 11.58
C GLY A 70 -1.87 0.16 10.99
N LEU A 71 -1.78 0.17 9.67
CA LEU A 71 -0.52 0.03 8.93
C LEU A 71 0.23 1.35 8.81
N ALA A 72 -0.50 2.48 8.79
CA ALA A 72 0.08 3.79 8.51
C ALA A 72 0.49 4.56 9.76
N GLY A 73 0.23 4.05 10.96
CA GLY A 73 0.63 4.69 12.21
C GLY A 73 0.12 6.13 12.30
N ALA A 74 1.00 7.08 12.61
CA ALA A 74 0.65 8.49 12.75
C ALA A 74 0.17 9.16 11.44
N LEU A 75 0.41 8.55 10.27
CA LEU A 75 -0.12 9.07 9.00
C LEU A 75 -1.64 8.98 8.92
N SER A 76 -2.21 7.84 9.32
CA SER A 76 -3.67 7.65 9.40
C SER A 76 -4.25 7.91 10.78
N HIS A 77 -3.43 7.87 11.84
CA HIS A 77 -3.86 8.05 13.23
C HIS A 77 -3.20 9.28 13.89
N PRO A 78 -3.43 10.50 13.39
CA PRO A 78 -3.00 11.71 14.08
C PRO A 78 -3.75 11.88 15.40
N ARG A 79 -3.23 12.77 16.26
CA ARG A 79 -3.86 13.11 17.55
C ARG A 79 -5.27 13.68 17.40
N GLU A 80 -5.53 14.37 16.31
CA GLU A 80 -6.80 15.03 16.00
C GLU A 80 -7.28 14.48 14.67
N LEU A 81 -8.46 13.87 14.64
CA LEU A 81 -9.09 13.37 13.42
C LEU A 81 -10.06 14.43 12.87
N PRO A 82 -10.28 14.49 11.54
CA PRO A 82 -11.38 15.26 10.97
C PRO A 82 -12.73 14.79 11.54
N ALA A 83 -13.65 15.72 11.79
CA ALA A 83 -14.94 15.38 12.39
C ALA A 83 -15.81 14.43 11.52
N ASN A 84 -15.58 14.44 10.20
CA ASN A 84 -16.28 13.64 9.22
C ASN A 84 -15.56 12.33 8.86
N SER A 85 -14.54 11.92 9.63
CA SER A 85 -13.70 10.76 9.26
C SER A 85 -14.17 9.42 9.85
N HIS A 86 -14.12 8.36 9.04
CA HIS A 86 -14.41 6.98 9.44
C HIS A 86 -13.40 6.01 8.80
N TYR A 87 -12.88 5.05 9.55
CA TYR A 87 -12.00 4.02 9.03
C TYR A 87 -12.78 2.96 8.26
N ILE A 88 -12.25 2.55 7.10
CA ILE A 88 -12.87 1.55 6.22
C ILE A 88 -12.05 0.28 6.08
N GLY A 89 -10.92 0.18 6.79
CA GLY A 89 -10.01 -0.96 6.72
C GLY A 89 -9.11 -0.93 5.49
N LEU A 90 -8.34 -2.00 5.30
CA LEU A 90 -7.43 -2.11 4.17
C LEU A 90 -8.17 -2.42 2.85
N LEU A 91 -7.77 -1.75 1.78
CA LEU A 91 -8.33 -1.89 0.43
C LEU A 91 -7.34 -2.52 -0.56
N SER A 92 -6.86 -3.73 -0.26
CA SER A 92 -6.10 -4.50 -1.23
C SER A 92 -7.01 -4.92 -2.40
N GLN A 93 -6.51 -4.74 -3.63
CA GLN A 93 -7.17 -5.26 -4.84
C GLN A 93 -6.91 -6.75 -5.05
N LEU A 94 -6.04 -7.35 -4.23
CA LEU A 94 -5.61 -8.73 -4.32
C LEU A 94 -6.25 -9.51 -3.18
N LEU A 95 -6.82 -10.67 -3.50
CA LEU A 95 -7.33 -11.58 -2.50
C LEU A 95 -6.66 -12.96 -2.65
N PRO A 96 -6.16 -13.54 -1.56
CA PRO A 96 -5.70 -14.90 -1.59
C PRO A 96 -6.88 -15.85 -1.87
N PRO A 97 -6.72 -16.86 -2.74
CA PRO A 97 -7.73 -17.90 -2.91
C PRO A 97 -8.07 -18.58 -1.59
N ALA A 98 -9.34 -18.91 -1.40
CA ALA A 98 -9.80 -19.67 -0.24
C ALA A 98 -9.04 -21.01 -0.14
N GLY A 99 -8.47 -21.30 1.03
CA GLY A 99 -7.74 -22.55 1.27
C GLY A 99 -6.36 -22.65 0.63
N HIS A 100 -5.79 -21.55 0.11
CA HIS A 100 -4.41 -21.57 -0.36
C HIS A 100 -3.47 -21.93 0.80
N VAL A 101 -2.53 -22.84 0.54
CA VAL A 101 -1.44 -23.12 1.46
C VAL A 101 -0.27 -22.25 1.04
N GLN A 102 0.25 -21.42 1.95
CA GLN A 102 1.49 -20.70 1.71
C GLN A 102 2.61 -21.71 1.47
N ASN A 103 3.03 -21.85 0.22
CA ASN A 103 4.10 -22.76 -0.11
C ASN A 103 5.44 -22.05 0.11
N ARG A 104 6.10 -22.33 1.23
CA ARG A 104 7.33 -21.63 1.67
C ARG A 104 8.57 -22.17 0.97
N HIS A 105 8.57 -22.17 -0.36
CA HIS A 105 9.77 -22.44 -1.15
C HIS A 105 10.83 -21.36 -0.92
N ASN A 106 12.08 -21.58 -1.35
CA ASN A 106 13.13 -20.55 -1.34
C ASN A 106 12.90 -19.45 -2.40
N THR A 107 11.63 -19.13 -2.68
CA THR A 107 11.22 -18.14 -3.67
C THR A 107 11.20 -16.75 -3.04
N ILE A 108 11.93 -15.83 -3.66
CA ILE A 108 11.97 -14.41 -3.29
C ILE A 108 11.28 -13.64 -4.41
N LEU A 109 10.22 -12.92 -4.06
CA LEU A 109 9.55 -12.02 -5.00
C LEU A 109 10.19 -10.64 -4.90
N VAL A 110 10.72 -10.12 -5.99
CA VAL A 110 11.14 -8.72 -6.12
C VAL A 110 10.05 -7.99 -6.88
N LEU A 111 9.30 -7.14 -6.18
CA LEU A 111 8.19 -6.36 -6.74
C LEU A 111 8.60 -4.90 -6.83
N LEU A 112 8.84 -4.45 -8.06
CA LEU A 112 9.34 -3.11 -8.33
C LEU A 112 8.21 -2.17 -8.77
N SER A 113 8.29 -0.93 -8.28
CA SER A 113 7.38 0.15 -8.61
C SER A 113 8.05 1.50 -8.31
N GLY A 114 7.35 2.59 -8.61
CA GLY A 114 7.78 3.95 -8.30
C GLY A 114 8.26 4.73 -9.53
N PRO A 115 8.59 6.03 -9.35
CA PRO A 115 8.97 6.92 -10.43
C PRO A 115 10.37 6.61 -10.98
N GLU A 116 10.57 6.89 -12.27
CA GLU A 116 11.91 6.88 -12.88
C GLU A 116 12.72 8.11 -12.44
N PRO A 117 14.06 8.00 -12.31
CA PRO A 117 14.90 6.83 -12.61
C PRO A 117 15.03 5.82 -11.45
N MET A 118 14.41 6.09 -10.30
CA MET A 118 14.61 5.30 -9.08
C MET A 118 14.13 3.84 -9.23
N ARG A 119 13.08 3.60 -10.01
CA ARG A 119 12.63 2.24 -10.34
C ARG A 119 13.71 1.46 -11.10
N SER A 120 14.22 2.00 -12.21
CA SER A 120 15.23 1.33 -13.03
C SER A 120 16.56 1.12 -12.31
N ILE A 121 16.98 2.07 -11.47
CA ILE A 121 18.19 1.93 -10.65
C ILE A 121 18.06 0.76 -9.68
N LEU A 122 16.90 0.65 -9.00
CA LEU A 122 16.65 -0.47 -8.11
C LEU A 122 16.56 -1.79 -8.87
N GLU A 123 15.92 -1.81 -10.04
CA GLU A 123 15.85 -3.01 -10.89
C GLU A 123 17.23 -3.58 -11.21
N GLU A 124 18.14 -2.73 -11.69
CA GLU A 124 19.49 -3.15 -12.05
C GLU A 124 20.27 -3.63 -10.83
N ASN A 125 20.16 -2.93 -9.70
CA ASN A 125 20.78 -3.34 -8.44
C ASN A 125 20.28 -4.72 -7.98
N MET A 126 18.96 -4.95 -8.02
CA MET A 126 18.36 -6.24 -7.63
C MET A 126 18.81 -7.37 -8.55
N LEU A 127 18.85 -7.15 -9.87
CA LEU A 127 19.32 -8.13 -10.84
C LEU A 127 20.78 -8.53 -10.59
N GLN A 128 21.68 -7.54 -10.44
CA GLN A 128 23.11 -7.79 -10.20
C GLN A 128 23.34 -8.63 -8.96
N GLN A 129 22.60 -8.38 -7.88
CA GLN A 129 22.72 -9.14 -6.65
C GLN A 129 22.04 -10.53 -6.74
N ALA A 130 20.88 -10.62 -7.40
CA ALA A 130 20.15 -11.88 -7.56
C ALA A 130 20.92 -12.92 -8.39
N VAL A 131 21.70 -12.49 -9.38
CA VAL A 131 22.58 -13.38 -10.18
C VAL A 131 23.56 -14.15 -9.29
N LEU A 132 24.03 -13.54 -8.20
CA LEU A 132 25.00 -14.15 -7.29
C LEU A 132 24.34 -15.04 -6.21
N ALA A 133 23.08 -14.78 -5.85
CA ALA A 133 22.37 -15.45 -4.76
C ALA A 133 21.65 -16.74 -5.20
N THR A 134 22.43 -17.73 -5.67
CA THR A 134 21.93 -18.97 -6.31
C THR A 134 21.15 -19.92 -5.40
N ASN A 135 21.15 -19.71 -4.08
CA ASN A 135 20.39 -20.50 -3.10
C ASN A 135 18.89 -20.15 -3.04
N TYR A 136 18.48 -19.10 -3.75
CA TYR A 136 17.11 -18.63 -3.87
C TYR A 136 16.63 -18.68 -5.32
N HIS A 137 15.33 -18.89 -5.50
CA HIS A 137 14.68 -18.63 -6.77
C HIS A 137 14.09 -17.22 -6.75
N PHE A 138 14.56 -16.33 -7.63
CA PHE A 138 14.03 -14.98 -7.72
C PHE A 138 12.90 -14.91 -8.75
N HIS A 139 11.76 -14.39 -8.36
CA HIS A 139 10.74 -13.93 -9.28
C HIS A 139 10.75 -12.40 -9.26
N ILE A 140 11.19 -11.77 -10.34
CA ILE A 140 11.30 -10.32 -10.47
C ILE A 140 10.15 -9.82 -11.33
N ILE A 141 9.33 -8.94 -10.77
CA ILE A 141 8.27 -8.21 -11.48
C ILE A 141 8.72 -6.75 -11.56
N ALA A 142 9.10 -6.30 -12.75
CA ALA A 142 9.81 -5.04 -12.94
C ALA A 142 8.92 -3.79 -12.82
N GLY A 143 7.60 -3.94 -12.92
CA GLY A 143 6.66 -2.82 -12.85
C GLY A 143 6.76 -1.87 -14.05
N ASN A 144 7.15 -2.38 -15.22
CA ASN A 144 7.27 -1.64 -16.47
C ASN A 144 6.47 -2.34 -17.60
N PRO A 145 5.17 -2.05 -17.76
CA PRO A 145 4.33 -2.69 -18.78
C PRO A 145 4.83 -2.53 -20.22
N SER A 146 5.51 -1.43 -20.50
CA SER A 146 6.07 -1.13 -21.83
C SER A 146 7.53 -1.60 -21.98
N GLY A 147 8.08 -2.28 -20.97
CA GLY A 147 9.44 -2.78 -20.97
C GLY A 147 9.62 -4.01 -21.86
N ALA A 148 10.88 -4.31 -22.19
CA ALA A 148 11.25 -5.54 -22.87
C ALA A 148 11.64 -6.62 -21.87
N ALA A 149 11.35 -7.88 -22.19
CA ALA A 149 11.85 -9.01 -21.42
C ALA A 149 13.38 -9.05 -21.45
N ARG A 150 13.99 -9.48 -20.34
CA ARG A 150 15.44 -9.66 -20.24
C ARG A 150 15.83 -11.00 -20.83
N ALA A 151 16.84 -11.01 -21.70
CA ALA A 151 17.42 -12.23 -22.26
C ALA A 151 18.55 -12.75 -21.35
N HIS A 152 18.82 -14.06 -21.45
CA HIS A 152 19.99 -14.72 -20.84
C HIS A 152 20.11 -14.58 -19.32
N LEU A 153 18.99 -14.59 -18.61
CA LEU A 153 18.99 -14.67 -17.14
C LEU A 153 19.35 -16.09 -16.66
N PRO A 154 20.02 -16.23 -15.51
CA PRO A 154 20.22 -17.52 -14.86
C PRO A 154 18.91 -18.28 -14.62
N ALA A 155 18.98 -19.62 -14.60
CA ALA A 155 17.79 -20.47 -14.45
C ALA A 155 17.03 -20.27 -13.13
N HIS A 156 17.68 -19.73 -12.08
CA HIS A 156 17.06 -19.41 -10.79
C HIS A 156 16.39 -18.03 -10.77
N ILE A 157 16.32 -17.32 -11.90
CA ILE A 157 15.68 -16.00 -12.01
C ILE A 157 14.57 -16.06 -13.07
N THR A 158 13.33 -15.91 -12.61
CA THR A 158 12.17 -15.62 -13.47
C THR A 158 11.96 -14.12 -13.51
N TYR A 159 11.85 -13.53 -14.70
CA TYR A 159 11.64 -12.09 -14.88
C TYR A 159 10.38 -11.83 -15.70
N SER A 160 9.53 -10.95 -15.20
CA SER A 160 8.40 -10.39 -15.92
C SER A 160 8.48 -8.86 -15.90
N THR A 161 8.17 -8.24 -17.02
CA THR A 161 8.13 -6.76 -17.12
C THR A 161 6.97 -6.20 -16.31
N TYR A 162 5.84 -6.91 -16.29
CA TYR A 162 4.64 -6.58 -15.56
C TYR A 162 3.85 -7.86 -15.24
N ALA A 163 3.04 -7.81 -14.19
CA ALA A 163 2.14 -8.89 -13.79
C ALA A 163 0.73 -8.34 -13.57
N ARG A 164 -0.28 -9.04 -14.11
CA ARG A 164 -1.70 -8.75 -13.84
C ARG A 164 -2.10 -9.27 -12.46
N THR A 165 -3.27 -8.86 -11.98
CA THR A 165 -3.84 -9.21 -10.67
C THR A 165 -3.65 -10.66 -10.27
N ARG A 166 -4.01 -11.62 -11.15
CA ARG A 166 -3.89 -13.05 -10.86
C ARG A 166 -2.44 -13.53 -10.77
N GLU A 167 -1.58 -13.04 -11.67
CA GLU A 167 -0.16 -13.39 -11.72
C GLU A 167 0.57 -12.84 -10.48
N LEU A 168 0.23 -11.62 -10.05
CA LEU A 168 0.78 -11.00 -8.85
C LEU A 168 0.30 -11.72 -7.58
N ALA A 169 -0.99 -12.05 -7.48
CA ALA A 169 -1.51 -12.81 -6.35
C ALA A 169 -0.83 -14.18 -6.24
N ASP A 170 -0.62 -14.88 -7.36
CA ASP A 170 0.08 -16.16 -7.40
C ASP A 170 1.56 -16.02 -6.98
N ALA A 171 2.25 -15.00 -7.49
CA ALA A 171 3.62 -14.69 -7.09
C ALA A 171 3.73 -14.40 -5.58
N LEU A 172 2.79 -13.62 -5.03
CA LEU A 172 2.72 -13.35 -3.60
C LEU A 172 2.53 -14.65 -2.82
N ILE A 173 1.56 -15.50 -3.16
CA ILE A 173 1.27 -16.77 -2.46
C ILE A 173 2.53 -17.63 -2.31
N HIS A 174 3.29 -17.79 -3.40
CA HIS A 174 4.48 -18.63 -3.45
C HIS A 174 5.74 -17.97 -2.89
N ALA A 175 5.74 -16.64 -2.72
CA ALA A 175 6.87 -15.93 -2.15
C ALA A 175 7.00 -16.21 -0.65
N ARG A 176 8.23 -16.57 -0.24
CA ARG A 176 8.64 -16.67 1.16
C ARG A 176 9.02 -15.29 1.73
N LEU A 177 9.58 -14.42 0.90
CA LEU A 177 9.90 -13.04 1.21
C LEU A 177 9.55 -12.18 -0.01
N VAL A 178 9.02 -10.98 0.25
CA VAL A 178 8.82 -9.95 -0.78
C VAL A 178 9.80 -8.81 -0.57
N ILE A 179 10.52 -8.42 -1.62
CA ILE A 179 11.40 -7.27 -1.67
C ILE A 179 10.70 -6.21 -2.50
N CYS A 180 10.37 -5.06 -1.91
CA CYS A 180 9.57 -4.04 -2.59
C CYS A 180 9.77 -2.63 -2.02
N ARG A 181 9.19 -1.64 -2.70
CA ARG A 181 8.97 -0.31 -2.13
C ARG A 181 7.95 -0.37 -1.00
N SER A 182 7.97 0.61 -0.11
CA SER A 182 7.01 0.78 0.99
C SER A 182 5.81 1.66 0.61
N GLY A 183 5.34 1.55 -0.63
CA GLY A 183 4.11 2.23 -1.06
C GLY A 183 2.89 1.63 -0.36
N TYR A 184 1.96 2.47 0.10
CA TYR A 184 0.88 2.04 0.97
C TYR A 184 0.01 0.91 0.40
N SER A 185 -0.36 0.98 -0.89
CA SER A 185 -1.10 -0.10 -1.56
C SER A 185 -0.37 -1.45 -1.53
N THR A 186 0.96 -1.44 -1.72
CA THR A 186 1.77 -2.66 -1.62
C THR A 186 1.79 -3.20 -0.19
N LEU A 187 1.87 -2.32 0.82
CA LEU A 187 1.81 -2.75 2.22
C LEU A 187 0.47 -3.40 2.57
N MET A 188 -0.65 -2.90 2.03
CA MET A 188 -1.96 -3.53 2.17
C MET A 188 -1.98 -4.94 1.55
N ASP A 189 -1.43 -5.10 0.34
CA ASP A 189 -1.33 -6.42 -0.31
C ASP A 189 -0.48 -7.38 0.55
N LEU A 190 0.66 -6.92 1.08
CA LEU A 190 1.49 -7.75 1.96
C LEU A 190 0.80 -8.12 3.26
N ALA A 191 -0.04 -7.24 3.80
CA ALA A 191 -0.86 -7.51 4.98
C ALA A 191 -1.90 -8.59 4.70
N VAL A 192 -2.65 -8.46 3.61
CA VAL A 192 -3.68 -9.42 3.19
C VAL A 192 -3.08 -10.81 2.89
N PHE A 193 -1.87 -10.86 2.34
CA PHE A 193 -1.18 -12.12 2.04
C PHE A 193 -0.27 -12.61 3.19
N GLU A 194 -0.23 -11.91 4.32
CA GLU A 194 0.56 -12.25 5.52
C GLU A 194 2.04 -12.52 5.20
N LYS A 195 2.66 -11.60 4.47
CA LYS A 195 4.03 -11.80 3.95
C LYS A 195 5.11 -11.28 4.88
N LYS A 196 6.31 -11.82 4.74
CA LYS A 196 7.53 -11.16 5.25
C LYS A 196 8.05 -10.24 4.16
N ALA A 197 8.65 -9.12 4.56
CA ALA A 197 9.12 -8.13 3.61
C ALA A 197 10.50 -7.54 3.94
N LEU A 198 11.26 -7.27 2.89
CA LEU A 198 12.37 -6.33 2.87
C LEU A 198 11.88 -5.07 2.12
N LEU A 199 11.70 -3.99 2.86
CA LEU A 199 11.24 -2.71 2.35
C LEU A 199 12.44 -1.84 1.96
N ILE A 200 12.37 -1.29 0.76
CA ILE A 200 13.38 -0.39 0.21
C ILE A 200 12.67 0.91 -0.17
N PRO A 201 12.42 1.84 0.77
CA PRO A 201 11.70 3.08 0.47
C PRO A 201 12.35 3.85 -0.69
N THR A 202 11.54 4.53 -1.49
CA THR A 202 12.05 5.39 -2.57
C THR A 202 12.76 6.59 -1.94
N PRO A 203 14.06 6.84 -2.24
CA PRO A 203 14.79 7.94 -1.63
C PRO A 203 14.11 9.29 -1.84
N GLY A 204 13.93 10.05 -0.76
CA GLY A 204 13.28 11.37 -0.78
C GLY A 204 11.76 11.34 -0.80
N GLN A 205 11.12 10.16 -0.73
CA GLN A 205 9.68 10.06 -0.49
C GLN A 205 9.40 9.87 1.01
N SER A 206 9.09 10.97 1.69
CA SER A 206 8.92 11.01 3.15
C SER A 206 7.88 10.02 3.67
N GLU A 207 6.77 9.82 2.94
CA GLU A 207 5.74 8.83 3.29
C GLU A 207 6.31 7.41 3.28
N GLN A 208 6.99 7.01 2.20
CA GLN A 208 7.57 5.67 2.08
C GLN A 208 8.65 5.44 3.14
N GLU A 209 9.52 6.42 3.37
CA GLU A 209 10.58 6.36 4.38
C GLU A 209 9.99 6.21 5.78
N TYR A 210 8.94 6.97 6.10
CA TYR A 210 8.21 6.85 7.35
C TYR A 210 7.57 5.47 7.51
N LEU A 211 6.80 5.00 6.53
CA LEU A 211 6.10 3.72 6.60
C LEU A 211 7.08 2.56 6.79
N ALA A 212 8.19 2.56 6.05
CA ALA A 212 9.21 1.52 6.16
C ALA A 212 9.88 1.54 7.54
N GLY A 213 10.22 2.72 8.06
CA GLY A 213 10.77 2.87 9.41
C GLY A 213 9.78 2.45 10.49
N HIS A 214 8.51 2.85 10.37
CA HIS A 214 7.44 2.49 11.30
C HIS A 214 7.29 0.96 11.42
N LEU A 215 7.13 0.26 10.30
CA LEU A 215 6.99 -1.20 10.26
C LEU A 215 8.26 -1.92 10.76
N GLN A 216 9.44 -1.33 10.54
CA GLN A 216 10.68 -1.85 11.11
C GLN A 216 10.72 -1.72 12.63
N THR A 217 10.31 -0.57 13.19
CA THR A 217 10.26 -0.39 14.65
C THR A 217 9.25 -1.30 15.32
N GLN A 218 8.19 -1.69 14.62
CA GLN A 218 7.22 -2.68 15.09
C GLN A 218 7.70 -4.14 14.94
N GLY A 219 8.88 -4.37 14.34
CA GLY A 219 9.40 -5.72 14.10
C GLY A 219 8.65 -6.50 13.00
N ILE A 220 7.89 -5.81 12.14
CA ILE A 220 7.07 -6.42 11.08
C ILE A 220 7.90 -6.71 9.84
N ALA A 221 8.68 -5.73 9.37
CA ALA A 221 9.47 -5.84 8.15
C ALA A 221 10.86 -5.21 8.30
N LEU A 222 11.87 -5.75 7.61
CA LEU A 222 13.17 -5.10 7.53
C LEU A 222 13.07 -3.91 6.58
N SER A 223 13.65 -2.76 6.94
CA SER A 223 13.80 -1.62 6.04
C SER A 223 15.28 -1.30 5.84
N LYS A 224 15.67 -1.04 4.58
CA LYS A 224 17.02 -0.62 4.21
C LYS A 224 16.96 0.53 3.20
N ARG A 225 17.87 1.50 3.33
CA ARG A 225 18.02 2.52 2.27
C ARG A 225 18.53 1.84 1.00
N GLN A 226 18.09 2.33 -0.16
CA GLN A 226 18.37 1.71 -1.45
C GLN A 226 19.87 1.45 -1.69
N GLU A 227 20.70 2.43 -1.33
CA GLU A 227 22.16 2.36 -1.48
C GLU A 227 22.84 1.38 -0.52
N GLU A 228 22.14 0.91 0.51
CA GLU A 228 22.67 0.01 1.54
C GLU A 228 22.23 -1.45 1.36
N VAL A 229 21.34 -1.73 0.40
CA VAL A 229 20.75 -3.06 0.21
C VAL A 229 21.82 -4.06 -0.21
N ASN A 230 21.88 -5.17 0.52
CA ASN A 230 22.72 -6.33 0.26
C ASN A 230 21.92 -7.62 0.42
N LEU A 231 21.49 -8.22 -0.69
CA LEU A 231 20.64 -9.41 -0.69
C LEU A 231 21.27 -10.61 0.03
N GLY A 232 22.60 -10.72 0.03
CA GLY A 232 23.33 -11.82 0.68
C GLY A 232 23.09 -11.88 2.19
N LYS A 233 22.93 -10.73 2.86
CA LYS A 233 22.65 -10.65 4.30
C LYS A 233 21.20 -10.26 4.61
N ASP A 234 20.63 -9.34 3.84
CA ASP A 234 19.35 -8.71 4.15
C ASP A 234 18.17 -9.67 3.95
N ILE A 235 18.26 -10.65 3.04
CA ILE A 235 17.22 -11.68 2.90
C ILE A 235 17.10 -12.49 4.20
N THR A 236 18.24 -12.93 4.75
CA THR A 236 18.27 -13.71 5.99
C THR A 236 17.77 -12.89 7.17
N GLU A 237 18.20 -11.62 7.27
CA GLU A 237 17.74 -10.70 8.30
C GLU A 237 16.22 -10.46 8.21
N ALA A 238 15.70 -10.16 7.01
CA ALA A 238 14.27 -9.92 6.77
C ALA A 238 13.41 -11.15 7.08
N LEU A 239 13.91 -12.36 6.82
CA LEU A 239 13.21 -13.59 7.18
C LEU A 239 13.05 -13.78 8.70
N GLY A 240 13.90 -13.14 9.51
CA GLY A 240 13.84 -13.14 10.97
C GLY A 240 12.77 -12.23 11.57
N TYR A 241 12.25 -11.25 10.82
CA TYR A 241 11.17 -10.36 11.26
C TYR A 241 9.85 -11.11 11.41
N GLN A 242 8.88 -10.57 12.14
CA GLN A 242 7.58 -11.24 12.34
C GLN A 242 6.86 -11.48 11.01
N GLY A 243 6.93 -10.50 10.09
CA GLY A 243 6.07 -10.43 8.90
C GLY A 243 4.70 -9.86 9.24
N PHE A 244 3.95 -9.53 8.20
CA PHE A 244 2.55 -9.15 8.34
C PHE A 244 1.71 -10.35 8.81
N THR A 245 0.64 -10.08 9.55
CA THR A 245 -0.23 -11.13 10.14
C THR A 245 -1.69 -10.80 9.91
N ARG A 246 -2.58 -11.78 10.01
CA ARG A 246 -4.03 -11.58 9.89
C ARG A 246 -4.59 -10.49 10.80
N LYS A 247 -4.02 -10.32 11.99
CA LYS A 247 -4.41 -9.26 12.93
C LYS A 247 -4.15 -7.85 12.36
N LEU A 248 -3.14 -7.71 11.50
CA LEU A 248 -2.81 -6.47 10.80
C LEU A 248 -3.65 -6.25 9.54
N ALA A 249 -4.21 -7.32 8.97
CA ALA A 249 -5.14 -7.22 7.84
C ALA A 249 -6.58 -6.84 8.26
N GLY A 250 -6.85 -6.84 9.57
CA GLY A 250 -8.08 -6.33 10.17
C GLY A 250 -9.38 -6.97 9.69
N ARG A 251 -10.44 -6.16 9.60
CA ARG A 251 -11.82 -6.57 9.28
C ARG A 251 -12.06 -6.46 7.77
N PRO A 252 -12.04 -7.56 6.99
CA PRO A 252 -12.18 -7.49 5.54
C PRO A 252 -13.58 -7.02 5.09
N ASP A 253 -14.56 -7.00 5.99
CA ASP A 253 -15.93 -6.55 5.77
C ASP A 253 -16.14 -5.05 6.06
N LEU A 254 -15.14 -4.35 6.63
CA LEU A 254 -15.35 -3.01 7.17
C LEU A 254 -15.77 -2.00 6.10
N MET A 255 -15.15 -2.04 4.92
CA MET A 255 -15.55 -1.20 3.79
C MET A 255 -17.00 -1.45 3.40
N GLN A 256 -17.42 -2.72 3.30
CA GLN A 256 -18.78 -3.07 2.91
C GLN A 256 -19.78 -2.51 3.92
N VAL A 257 -19.49 -2.66 5.22
CA VAL A 257 -20.33 -2.11 6.29
C VAL A 257 -20.46 -0.59 6.18
N VAL A 258 -19.38 0.14 5.93
CA VAL A 258 -19.42 1.60 5.77
C VAL A 258 -20.22 1.97 4.52
N LEU A 259 -19.98 1.31 3.40
CA LEU A 259 -20.71 1.55 2.16
C LEU A 259 -22.22 1.30 2.31
N ASP A 260 -22.61 0.17 2.89
CA ASP A 260 -24.02 -0.19 3.10
C ASP A 260 -24.72 0.84 4.00
N ASN A 261 -24.05 1.28 5.06
CA ASN A 261 -24.57 2.33 5.93
C ASN A 261 -24.74 3.67 5.20
N THR A 262 -23.83 4.03 4.31
CA THR A 262 -23.93 5.27 3.52
C THR A 262 -25.05 5.18 2.50
N LEU A 263 -25.19 4.05 1.80
CA LEU A 263 -26.28 3.82 0.86
C LEU A 263 -27.64 3.83 1.57
N GLN A 264 -27.76 3.20 2.73
CA GLN A 264 -29.00 3.21 3.51
C GLN A 264 -29.42 4.63 3.94
N LYS A 265 -28.45 5.49 4.29
CA LYS A 265 -28.73 6.90 4.61
C LYS A 265 -29.25 7.66 3.40
N LEU A 266 -28.66 7.44 2.23
CA LEU A 266 -29.09 8.07 0.97
C LEU A 266 -30.51 7.65 0.59
N GLU A 267 -30.85 6.36 0.73
CA GLU A 267 -32.22 5.88 0.49
C GLU A 267 -33.25 6.54 1.42
N ASN A 268 -32.90 6.67 2.70
CA ASN A 268 -33.78 7.31 3.68
C ASN A 268 -33.98 8.81 3.39
N GLU A 269 -32.93 9.51 2.96
CA GLU A 269 -33.00 10.92 2.57
C GLU A 269 -33.80 11.12 1.27
N ALA A 270 -33.67 10.21 0.31
CA ALA A 270 -34.43 10.24 -0.94
C ALA A 270 -35.92 9.92 -0.74
N GLY A 271 -36.27 9.05 0.22
CA GLY A 271 -37.66 8.71 0.55
C GLY A 271 -38.39 9.76 1.40
N LEU A 272 -37.69 10.78 1.90
CA LEU A 272 -38.25 11.91 2.67
C LEU A 272 -38.54 13.15 1.81
N LEU A 273 -38.15 13.14 0.53
CA LEU A 273 -38.40 14.18 -0.48
C LEU A 273 -39.60 13.84 -1.36
#